data_AF-A0ABD2MGT6-F1
#
_entry.id   AF-A0ABD2MGT6-F1
#
_cell.length_a   1.000
_cell.length_b   1.000
_cell.length_c   1.000
_cell.angle_alpha   90.00
_cell.angle_beta   90.00
_cell.angle_gamma   90.00
#
_symmetry.space_group_name_H-M   'P 1'
#
loop_
_entity.id
_entity.type
_entity.pdbx_description
1 polymer ?
#
loop_
_entity_poly.entity_id
_entity_poly.type
_entity_poly.pdbx_seq_one_letter_code
_entity_poly.pdbx_strand_id
1 'polypeptide(L)'
;MNDILSEKRITKKISNLEELNEELHCDDWETLLLGRSAEDMWNEFSSKLNSLTEEHTHTKTSIEYPSKPWIDNEVTLPSVQDSHGKLCIDHNQSVEVFASVFASSFSVEPDGPLPRITSSRSPVELRTISFSADDIEEHLLHLKTSSTPGPDGPTAFVLNN
;
A
#
# COMPACT_ATOMS: atom_id res chain seq x y z
N MET A 1 -21.25 -22.62 -13.11
CA MET A 1 -20.29 -23.58 -12.55
C MET A 1 -19.41 -22.75 -11.63
N ASN A 2 -19.75 -22.68 -10.35
CA ASN A 2 -19.08 -21.81 -9.38
C ASN A 2 -17.86 -22.55 -8.85
N ASP A 3 -16.69 -22.25 -9.41
CA ASP A 3 -15.43 -22.65 -8.81
C ASP A 3 -15.28 -21.88 -7.49
N ILE A 4 -15.45 -22.60 -6.39
CA ILE A 4 -15.16 -22.12 -5.04
C ILE A 4 -13.63 -22.04 -5.00
N LEU A 5 -13.09 -20.83 -5.23
CA LEU A 5 -11.67 -20.54 -5.02
C LEU A 5 -11.32 -21.01 -3.61
N SER A 6 -10.50 -22.05 -3.52
CA SER A 6 -10.11 -22.61 -2.22
C SER A 6 -9.21 -21.60 -1.52
N GLU A 7 -9.77 -20.92 -0.51
CA GLU A 7 -9.02 -20.01 0.34
C GLU A 7 -7.95 -20.79 1.09
N LYS A 8 -6.69 -20.59 0.72
CA LYS A 8 -5.56 -21.20 1.43
C LYS A 8 -5.20 -20.31 2.61
N ARG A 9 -5.49 -20.77 3.82
CA ARG A 9 -5.05 -20.10 5.05
C ARG A 9 -3.60 -20.46 5.32
N ILE A 10 -2.74 -19.45 5.46
CA ILE A 10 -1.35 -19.63 5.91
C ILE A 10 -1.20 -19.02 7.30
N THR A 11 -0.69 -19.81 8.22
CA THR A 11 -0.33 -19.38 9.57
C THR A 11 1.18 -19.14 9.63
N LYS A 12 1.60 -17.93 10.00
CA LYS A 12 3.00 -17.62 10.32
C LYS A 12 3.11 -17.26 11.79
N LYS A 13 4.09 -17.85 12.48
CA LYS A 13 4.48 -17.44 13.84
C LYS A 13 5.41 -16.24 13.73
N ILE A 14 5.10 -15.18 14.46
CA ILE A 14 5.93 -13.97 14.52
C ILE A 14 6.29 -13.75 15.98
N SER A 15 7.59 -13.71 16.27
CA SER A 15 8.12 -13.52 17.61
C SER A 15 8.62 -12.09 17.76
N ASN A 16 8.27 -11.44 18.88
CA ASN A 16 8.86 -10.15 19.23
C ASN A 16 10.23 -10.38 19.88
N LEU A 17 11.29 -10.19 19.10
CA LEU A 17 12.66 -10.45 19.56
C LEU A 17 13.16 -9.40 20.56
N GLU A 18 12.55 -8.21 20.59
CA GLU A 18 12.99 -7.12 21.44
C GLU A 18 12.51 -7.31 22.89
N GLU A 19 11.23 -7.60 23.08
CA GLU A 19 10.65 -7.95 24.40
C GLU A 19 11.29 -9.22 24.98
N LEU A 20 11.51 -10.24 24.14
CA LEU A 20 12.17 -11.48 24.55
C LEU A 20 13.61 -11.21 25.05
N ASN A 21 14.34 -10.33 24.38
CA ASN A 21 15.70 -9.98 24.78
C ASN A 21 15.75 -9.14 26.06
N GLU A 22 14.79 -8.23 26.28
CA GLU A 22 14.67 -7.46 27.51
C GLU A 22 14.41 -8.35 28.73
N GLU A 23 13.50 -9.33 28.61
CA GLU A 23 13.21 -10.26 29.70
C GLU A 23 14.38 -11.19 30.02
N LEU A 24 15.08 -11.69 28.99
CA LEU A 24 16.31 -12.48 29.19
C LEU A 24 17.42 -11.69 29.88
N HIS A 25 17.46 -10.36 29.71
CA HIS A 25 18.44 -9.48 30.37
C HIS A 25 18.07 -9.12 31.81
N CYS A 26 16.81 -9.32 32.21
CA CYS A 26 16.37 -9.07 33.57
C CYS A 26 16.74 -10.22 34.53
N ASP A 27 17.00 -11.41 34.00
CA ASP A 27 17.34 -12.59 34.77
C ASP A 27 18.82 -12.64 35.20
N ASP A 28 19.05 -12.93 36.47
CA ASP A 28 20.38 -13.20 37.01
C ASP A 28 20.79 -14.66 36.74
N TRP A 29 21.37 -14.87 35.56
CA TRP A 29 21.85 -16.18 35.12
C TRP A 29 23.00 -16.72 35.96
N GLU A 30 23.81 -15.87 36.60
CA GLU A 30 24.91 -16.35 37.45
C GLU A 30 24.34 -17.09 38.66
N THR A 31 23.32 -16.55 39.31
CA THR A 31 22.69 -17.21 40.47
C THR A 31 21.88 -18.44 40.08
N LEU A 32 21.21 -18.42 38.91
CA LEU A 32 20.37 -19.52 38.43
C LEU A 32 21.19 -20.73 37.97
N LEU A 33 22.38 -20.49 37.41
CA LEU A 33 23.22 -21.52 36.79
C LEU A 33 24.37 -21.98 37.71
N LEU A 34 24.69 -21.26 38.79
CA LEU A 34 25.78 -21.64 39.69
C LEU A 34 25.56 -23.02 40.34
N GLY A 35 26.59 -23.87 40.30
CA GLY A 35 26.61 -25.17 40.99
C GLY A 35 25.81 -26.29 40.30
N ARG A 36 25.21 -26.03 39.12
CA ARG A 36 24.52 -27.04 38.32
C ARG A 36 25.44 -27.69 37.29
N SER A 37 25.08 -28.88 36.82
CA SER A 37 25.76 -29.53 35.70
C SER A 37 25.47 -28.81 34.38
N ALA A 38 26.30 -29.01 33.36
CA ALA A 38 26.07 -28.40 32.05
C ALA A 38 24.73 -28.81 31.41
N GLU A 39 24.29 -30.05 31.65
CA GLU A 39 23.01 -30.55 31.16
C GLU A 39 21.83 -29.89 31.90
N ASP A 40 21.93 -29.75 33.22
CA ASP A 40 20.89 -29.10 34.02
C ASP A 40 20.77 -27.60 33.69
N MET A 41 21.92 -26.93 33.50
CA MET A 41 21.97 -25.53 33.06
C MET A 41 21.30 -25.34 31.70
N TRP A 42 21.59 -26.22 30.74
CA TRP A 42 20.98 -26.15 29.41
C TRP A 42 19.48 -26.44 29.43
N ASN A 43 19.05 -27.39 30.26
CA ASN A 43 17.63 -27.72 30.38
C ASN A 43 16.82 -26.55 30.98
N GLU A 44 17.32 -25.90 32.02
CA GLU A 44 16.69 -24.71 32.62
C GLU A 44 16.65 -23.54 31.62
N PHE A 45 17.78 -23.26 30.98
CA PHE A 45 17.89 -22.19 29.99
C PHE A 45 16.95 -22.42 28.80
N SER A 46 16.99 -23.61 28.21
CA SER A 46 16.14 -23.95 27.06
C SER A 46 14.66 -24.00 27.44
N SER A 47 14.32 -24.47 28.63
CA SER A 47 12.93 -24.45 29.10
C SER A 47 12.42 -23.01 29.25
N LYS A 48 13.24 -22.11 29.79
CA LYS A 48 12.87 -20.70 29.95
C LYS A 48 12.78 -19.98 28.62
N LEU A 49 13.75 -20.21 27.72
CA LEU A 49 13.70 -19.69 26.35
C LEU A 49 12.46 -20.15 25.60
N ASN A 50 12.11 -21.44 25.70
CA ASN A 50 10.92 -21.97 25.04
C ASN A 50 9.64 -21.35 25.62
N SER A 51 9.55 -21.18 26.93
CA SER A 51 8.42 -20.50 27.58
C SER A 51 8.27 -19.05 27.11
N LEU A 52 9.35 -18.28 27.12
CA LEU A 52 9.35 -16.88 26.66
C LEU A 52 9.09 -16.77 25.17
N THR A 53 9.61 -17.71 24.38
CA THR A 53 9.32 -17.79 22.95
C THR A 53 7.84 -18.05 22.72
N GLU A 54 7.19 -18.91 23.49
CA GLU A 54 5.75 -19.14 23.39
C GLU A 54 4.93 -17.91 23.80
N GLU A 55 5.35 -17.20 24.84
CA GLU A 55 4.69 -15.99 25.34
C GLU A 55 4.78 -14.82 24.35
N HIS A 56 5.96 -14.57 23.79
CA HIS A 56 6.23 -13.46 22.87
C HIS A 56 6.01 -13.79 21.39
N THR A 57 5.48 -14.98 21.09
CA THR A 57 5.12 -15.38 19.73
C THR A 57 3.63 -15.32 19.52
N HIS A 58 3.19 -14.38 18.68
CA HIS A 58 1.81 -14.34 18.23
C HIS A 58 1.65 -15.09 16.90
N THR A 59 0.49 -15.73 16.74
CA THR A 59 0.13 -16.40 15.49
C THR A 59 -0.58 -15.42 14.58
N LYS A 60 0.03 -15.07 13.45
CA LYS A 60 -0.61 -14.28 12.41
C LYS A 60 -1.20 -15.22 11.36
N THR A 61 -2.52 -15.22 11.24
CA THR A 61 -3.23 -15.91 10.17
C THR A 61 -3.43 -14.95 9.01
N SER A 62 -2.94 -15.31 7.83
CA SER A 62 -3.20 -14.57 6.60
C SER A 62 -4.02 -15.44 5.66
N ILE A 63 -5.01 -14.82 5.03
CA ILE A 63 -5.70 -15.39 3.88
C ILE A 63 -4.84 -15.05 2.67
N GLU A 64 -4.26 -16.05 2.02
CA GLU A 64 -3.68 -15.85 0.70
C GLU A 64 -4.80 -15.99 -0.33
N TYR A 65 -5.08 -14.90 -1.02
CA TYR A 65 -5.89 -14.96 -2.22
C TYR A 65 -5.05 -15.59 -3.32
N PRO A 66 -5.64 -16.44 -4.19
CA PRO A 66 -4.95 -16.89 -5.39
C PRO A 66 -4.44 -15.64 -6.13
N SER A 67 -3.18 -15.70 -6.57
CA SER A 67 -2.50 -14.68 -7.36
C SER A 67 -3.50 -14.07 -8.34
N LYS A 68 -3.74 -12.77 -8.20
CA LYS A 68 -4.67 -12.06 -9.07
C LYS A 68 -3.95 -11.89 -10.40
N PRO A 69 -4.41 -12.52 -11.50
CA PRO A 69 -3.69 -12.48 -12.77
C PRO A 69 -3.52 -11.05 -13.30
N TRP A 70 -4.39 -10.11 -12.92
CA TRP A 70 -4.26 -8.71 -13.33
C TRP A 70 -3.21 -7.90 -12.55
N ILE A 71 -2.71 -8.39 -11.41
CA ILE A 71 -1.61 -7.78 -10.64
C ILE A 71 -0.26 -8.42 -11.00
N ASP A 72 -0.25 -9.74 -11.18
CA ASP A 72 0.98 -10.50 -11.42
C ASP A 72 1.32 -10.68 -12.90
N ASN A 73 0.52 -10.13 -13.81
CA ASN A 73 0.96 -9.97 -15.19
C ASN A 73 2.13 -9.00 -15.18
N GLU A 74 3.32 -9.49 -15.53
CA GLU A 74 4.48 -8.69 -15.87
C GLU A 74 4.01 -7.53 -16.75
N VAL A 75 4.15 -6.31 -16.25
CA VAL A 75 3.69 -5.09 -16.93
C VAL A 75 4.41 -5.06 -18.27
N THR A 76 3.71 -5.52 -19.31
CA THR A 76 4.25 -5.54 -20.66
C THR A 76 4.24 -4.10 -21.11
N LEU A 77 5.35 -3.40 -20.87
CA LEU A 77 5.53 -2.06 -21.39
C LEU A 77 5.32 -2.14 -22.90
N PRO A 78 4.43 -1.32 -23.49
CA PRO A 78 4.25 -1.31 -24.93
C PRO A 78 5.61 -1.03 -25.57
N SER A 79 5.99 -1.85 -26.55
CA SER A 79 7.30 -1.77 -27.17
C SER A 79 7.52 -0.38 -27.76
N VAL A 80 8.54 0.31 -27.26
CA VAL A 80 8.89 1.67 -27.66
C VAL A 80 9.50 1.65 -29.05
N GLN A 81 9.15 2.61 -29.89
CA GLN A 81 9.78 2.80 -31.19
C GLN A 81 10.75 3.97 -31.11
N ASP A 82 11.92 3.80 -31.70
CA ASP A 82 12.87 4.91 -31.86
C ASP A 82 12.38 5.93 -32.89
N SER A 83 13.12 7.04 -33.02
CA SER A 83 12.84 8.11 -34.00
C SER A 83 12.89 7.65 -35.47
N HIS A 84 13.34 6.43 -35.73
CA HIS A 84 13.41 5.80 -37.05
C HIS A 84 12.32 4.72 -37.24
N GLY A 85 11.40 4.56 -36.28
CA GLY A 85 10.31 3.60 -36.31
C GLY A 85 10.74 2.15 -36.01
N LYS A 86 11.96 1.93 -35.53
CA LYS A 86 12.46 0.61 -35.14
C LYS A 86 12.07 0.30 -33.70
N LEU A 87 11.63 -0.94 -33.49
CA LEU A 87 11.24 -1.43 -32.18
C LEU A 87 12.46 -1.58 -31.26
N CYS A 88 12.40 -0.95 -30.09
CA CYS A 88 13.36 -1.16 -29.01
C CYS A 88 13.10 -2.52 -28.37
N ILE A 89 14.06 -3.44 -28.54
CA ILE A 89 14.00 -4.81 -27.99
C ILE A 89 14.59 -4.86 -26.56
N ASP A 90 15.50 -3.93 -26.26
CA ASP A 90 16.19 -3.86 -24.97
C ASP A 90 15.62 -2.74 -24.07
N HIS A 91 15.69 -2.97 -22.76
CA HIS A 91 15.24 -2.02 -21.75
C HIS A 91 16.05 -0.73 -21.80
N ASN A 92 17.38 -0.82 -21.96
CA ASN A 92 18.24 0.37 -22.00
C ASN A 92 17.91 1.28 -23.19
N GLN A 93 17.67 0.68 -24.37
CA GLN A 93 17.27 1.43 -25.56
C GLN A 93 15.92 2.13 -25.35
N SER A 94 14.98 1.45 -24.70
CA SER A 94 13.67 2.03 -24.39
C SER A 94 13.79 3.23 -23.45
N VAL A 95 14.63 3.14 -22.41
CA VAL A 95 14.91 4.23 -21.46
C VAL A 95 15.52 5.44 -22.19
N GLU A 96 16.46 5.21 -23.10
CA GLU A 96 17.12 6.29 -23.83
C GLU A 96 16.16 7.00 -24.80
N VAL A 97 15.28 6.24 -25.47
CA VAL A 97 14.21 6.82 -26.28
C VAL A 97 13.24 7.62 -25.41
N PHE A 98 12.80 7.10 -24.26
CA PHE A 98 11.96 7.85 -23.33
C PHE A 98 12.62 9.14 -22.87
N ALA A 99 13.90 9.09 -22.49
CA ALA A 99 14.65 10.26 -22.07
C ALA A 99 14.74 11.31 -23.19
N SER A 100 14.95 10.88 -24.44
CA SER A 100 15.00 11.78 -25.59
C SER A 100 13.65 12.45 -25.88
N VAL A 101 12.55 11.69 -25.86
CA VAL A 101 11.19 12.21 -26.04
C VAL A 101 10.86 13.20 -24.92
N PHE A 102 11.13 12.81 -23.67
CA PHE A 102 10.91 13.66 -22.51
C PHE A 102 11.69 14.96 -22.64
N ALA A 103 13.00 14.90 -22.93
CA ALA A 103 13.83 16.08 -23.13
C ALA A 103 13.29 17.00 -24.24
N SER A 104 12.81 16.43 -25.36
CA SER A 104 12.22 17.20 -26.45
C SER A 104 10.87 17.84 -26.10
N SER A 105 10.14 17.30 -25.13
CA SER A 105 8.84 17.82 -24.72
C SER A 105 8.94 19.08 -23.84
N PHE A 106 10.12 19.34 -23.27
CA PHE A 106 10.37 20.60 -22.57
C PHE A 106 10.72 21.68 -23.58
N SER A 107 9.94 22.76 -23.53
CA SER A 107 10.30 23.99 -24.22
C SER A 107 11.52 24.60 -23.53
N VAL A 108 12.51 25.03 -24.32
CA VAL A 108 13.64 25.81 -23.82
C VAL A 108 13.09 27.05 -23.12
N GLU A 109 13.41 27.22 -21.84
CA GLU A 109 13.02 28.41 -21.09
C GLU A 109 13.65 29.63 -21.76
N PRO A 110 12.84 30.61 -22.23
CA PRO A 110 13.38 31.78 -22.89
C PRO A 110 14.21 32.60 -21.90
N ASP A 111 15.43 32.96 -22.29
CA ASP A 111 16.24 33.92 -21.53
C ASP A 111 15.52 35.27 -21.49
N GLY A 112 14.96 35.58 -20.32
CA GLY A 112 14.19 36.79 -20.10
C GLY A 112 13.63 36.84 -18.68
N PRO A 113 13.18 38.00 -18.21
CA PRO A 113 12.47 38.07 -16.94
C PRO A 113 11.22 37.19 -17.03
N LEU A 114 10.95 36.40 -15.97
CA LEU A 114 9.71 35.64 -15.85
C LEU A 114 8.52 36.54 -16.25
N PRO A 115 7.57 36.04 -17.05
CA PRO A 115 6.41 36.82 -17.44
C PRO A 115 5.72 37.35 -16.18
N ARG A 116 5.66 38.67 -16.03
CA ARG A 116 4.96 39.29 -14.90
C ARG A 116 3.49 38.94 -15.04
N ILE A 117 2.99 38.10 -14.14
CA ILE A 117 1.55 37.87 -13.97
C ILE A 117 0.97 39.17 -13.39
N THR A 118 0.59 40.10 -14.26
CA THR A 118 -0.01 41.40 -13.88
C THR A 118 -1.50 41.27 -13.59
N SER A 119 -2.09 40.11 -13.85
CA SER A 119 -3.46 39.80 -13.48
C SER A 119 -3.56 39.78 -11.96
N SER A 120 -4.15 40.81 -11.38
CA SER A 120 -4.65 40.74 -10.01
C SER A 120 -5.53 39.51 -9.92
N ARG A 121 -5.28 38.61 -8.95
CA ARG A 121 -6.26 37.58 -8.58
C ARG A 121 -7.54 38.29 -8.17
N SER A 122 -8.49 38.44 -9.10
CA SER A 122 -9.86 38.68 -8.70
C SER A 122 -10.30 37.40 -8.00
N PRO A 123 -10.84 37.47 -6.78
CA PRO A 123 -11.55 36.33 -6.25
C PRO A 123 -12.71 36.08 -7.22
N VAL A 124 -12.65 34.94 -7.93
CA VAL A 124 -13.79 34.48 -8.72
C VAL A 124 -14.84 34.04 -7.72
N GLU A 125 -15.62 35.00 -7.25
CA GLU A 125 -16.74 34.77 -6.36
C GLU A 125 -17.95 34.43 -7.23
N LEU A 126 -18.29 33.14 -7.27
CA LEU A 126 -19.60 32.71 -7.73
C LEU A 126 -20.62 33.18 -6.69
N ARG A 127 -21.24 34.35 -6.93
CA ARG A 127 -22.22 34.95 -6.01
C ARG A 127 -23.47 34.09 -5.83
N THR A 128 -23.79 33.30 -6.85
CA THR A 128 -24.97 32.44 -6.87
C THR A 128 -24.66 31.17 -7.64
N ILE A 129 -24.87 30.03 -7.00
CA ILE A 129 -24.90 28.72 -7.64
C ILE A 129 -26.38 28.32 -7.68
N SER A 130 -26.91 28.10 -8.89
CA SER A 130 -28.27 27.62 -9.10
C SER A 130 -28.21 26.20 -9.66
N PHE A 131 -28.91 25.28 -9.03
CA PHE A 131 -29.15 23.93 -9.54
C PHE A 131 -30.63 23.83 -9.94
N SER A 132 -30.92 23.19 -11.07
CA SER A 132 -32.30 22.83 -11.41
C SER A 132 -32.71 21.57 -10.65
N ALA A 133 -34.02 21.33 -10.56
CA ALA A 133 -34.52 20.08 -9.99
C ALA A 133 -34.03 18.87 -10.80
N ASP A 134 -34.00 19.00 -12.13
CA ASP A 134 -33.54 17.96 -13.06
C ASP A 134 -32.06 17.59 -12.80
N ASP A 135 -31.20 18.58 -12.55
CA ASP A 135 -29.77 18.34 -12.23
C ASP A 135 -29.62 17.49 -10.95
N ILE A 136 -30.48 17.74 -9.97
CA ILE A 136 -30.46 17.04 -8.68
C ILE A 136 -30.99 15.61 -8.85
N GLU A 137 -32.11 15.45 -9.57
CA GLU A 137 -32.71 14.14 -9.84
C GLU A 137 -31.75 13.23 -10.62
N GLU A 138 -31.06 13.76 -11.64
CA GLU A 138 -30.05 13.02 -12.37
C GLU A 138 -28.93 12.52 -11.44
N HIS A 139 -28.45 13.37 -10.53
CA HIS A 139 -27.38 12.97 -9.59
C HIS A 139 -27.85 11.95 -8.56
N LEU A 140 -29.10 12.03 -8.10
CA LEU A 140 -29.68 11.06 -7.16
C LEU A 140 -29.85 9.68 -7.80
N LEU A 141 -30.25 9.61 -9.07
CA LEU A 141 -30.36 8.34 -9.82
C LEU A 141 -29.02 7.60 -9.94
N HIS A 142 -27.92 8.34 -10.05
CA HIS A 142 -26.57 7.77 -10.17
C HIS A 142 -25.90 7.50 -8.82
N LEU A 143 -26.58 7.79 -7.70
CA LEU A 143 -26.03 7.59 -6.38
C LEU A 143 -25.95 6.09 -6.04
N LYS A 144 -24.77 5.64 -5.62
CA LYS A 144 -24.56 4.24 -5.22
C LYS A 144 -25.24 3.96 -3.88
N THR A 145 -26.40 3.30 -3.92
CA THR A 145 -27.18 2.95 -2.72
C THR A 145 -26.47 1.97 -1.78
N SER A 146 -25.47 1.24 -2.28
CA SER A 146 -24.63 0.32 -1.50
C SER A 146 -23.42 1.00 -0.83
N SER A 147 -23.25 2.31 -1.01
CA SER A 147 -22.16 3.04 -0.33
C SER A 147 -22.42 3.14 1.16
N THR A 148 -21.37 2.93 1.97
CA THR A 148 -21.44 3.14 3.41
C THR A 148 -21.67 4.62 3.72
N PRO A 149 -22.47 4.94 4.76
CA PRO A 149 -22.68 6.32 5.19
C PRO A 149 -21.36 6.98 5.60
N GLY A 150 -21.29 8.30 5.37
CA GLY A 150 -20.19 9.13 5.86
C GLY A 150 -20.25 9.34 7.37
N PRO A 151 -19.35 10.15 7.93
CA PRO A 151 -19.36 10.50 9.35
C PRO A 151 -20.61 11.26 9.80
N ASP A 152 -21.41 11.77 8.85
CA ASP A 152 -22.72 12.38 9.07
C ASP A 152 -23.84 11.37 9.33
N GLY A 153 -23.72 10.13 8.84
CA GLY A 153 -24.59 9.00 9.19
C GLY A 153 -25.68 8.57 8.18
N PRO A 154 -26.28 9.45 7.35
CA PRO A 154 -27.25 9.04 6.34
C PRO A 154 -26.63 8.19 5.22
N THR A 155 -27.27 7.06 4.92
CA THR A 155 -26.90 6.23 3.76
C THR A 155 -27.55 6.76 2.49
N ALA A 156 -26.87 6.65 1.35
CA ALA A 156 -27.39 6.97 0.02
C ALA A 156 -28.76 6.35 -0.30
N PHE A 157 -29.09 5.20 0.29
CA PHE A 157 -30.40 4.56 0.18
C PHE A 157 -31.56 5.45 0.65
N VAL A 158 -31.37 6.28 1.68
CA VAL A 158 -32.42 7.16 2.23
C VAL A 158 -32.78 8.30 1.28
N LEU A 159 -31.85 8.68 0.40
CA LEU A 159 -32.01 9.81 -0.53
C LEU A 159 -32.65 9.40 -1.87
N ASN A 160 -32.81 8.10 -2.12
CA ASN A 160 -33.28 7.56 -3.41
C ASN A 160 -34.66 6.84 -3.30
N ASN A 161 -35.40 7.08 -2.21
CA ASN A 161 -36.78 6.60 -1.98
C ASN A 161 -37.73 7.80 -1.85
#